data_AF-A0A6V7KY75-F1
#
_entry.id   AF-A0A6V7KY75-F1
#
_cell.length_a   1.000
_cell.length_b   1.000
_cell.length_c   1.000
_cell.angle_alpha   90.00
_cell.angle_beta   90.00
_cell.angle_gamma   90.00
#
_symmetry.space_group_name_H-M   'P 1'
#
loop_
_entity.id
_entity.type
_entity.pdbx_description
1 polymer ?
#
loop_
_entity_poly.entity_id
_entity_poly.type
_entity_poly.pdbx_seq_one_letter_code
_entity_poly.pdbx_strand_id
1 'polypeptide(L)' 'VGEKEKAAGTVNARTRDNVVHGEIQVDDLIEKFKKFKETKDSNCEENF' A
#
# COMPACT_ATOMS: atom_id res chain seq x y z
N VAL A 1 1.29 -3.48 -11.04
CA VAL A 1 -0.10 -3.51 -11.51
C VAL A 1 -0.21 -4.21 -12.85
N GLY A 2 -0.24 -5.53 -12.83
CA GLY A 2 -0.59 -6.39 -13.96
C GLY A 2 -2.10 -6.37 -14.27
N GLU A 3 -2.50 -7.10 -15.30
CA GLU A 3 -3.91 -7.13 -15.74
C GLU A 3 -4.86 -7.74 -14.70
N LYS A 4 -4.39 -8.71 -13.89
CA LYS A 4 -5.16 -9.29 -12.78
C LYS A 4 -5.46 -8.26 -11.69
N GLU A 5 -4.46 -7.47 -11.33
CA GLU A 5 -4.57 -6.38 -10.35
C GLU A 5 -5.55 -5.29 -10.84
N LYS A 6 -5.48 -4.91 -12.13
CA LYS A 6 -6.44 -3.96 -12.72
C LYS A 6 -7.88 -4.47 -12.71
N ALA A 7 -8.08 -5.76 -12.97
CA ALA A 7 -9.41 -6.37 -12.99
C ALA A 7 -9.99 -6.57 -11.57
N ALA A 8 -9.13 -6.89 -10.60
CA ALA A 8 -9.52 -7.10 -9.22
C ALA A 8 -9.61 -5.81 -8.39
N GLY A 9 -9.15 -4.67 -8.92
CA GLY A 9 -9.06 -3.42 -8.17
C GLY A 9 -8.01 -3.48 -7.04
N THR A 10 -7.09 -4.43 -7.14
CA THR A 10 -6.03 -4.65 -6.15
C THR A 10 -4.69 -4.21 -6.72
N VAL A 11 -3.73 -3.95 -5.84
CA VAL A 11 -2.35 -3.64 -6.21
C VAL A 11 -1.40 -4.35 -5.27
N ASN A 12 -0.27 -4.79 -5.81
CA ASN A 12 0.81 -5.32 -5.01
C ASN A 12 1.71 -4.18 -4.52
N ALA A 13 1.74 -3.96 -3.20
CA ALA A 13 2.51 -2.89 -2.59
C ALA A 13 3.94 -3.36 -2.27
N ARG A 14 4.93 -2.57 -2.72
CA ARG A 14 6.35 -2.77 -2.40
C ARG A 14 6.91 -1.49 -1.79
N THR A 15 7.55 -1.60 -0.63
CA THR A 15 8.22 -0.47 0.03
C THR A 15 9.60 -0.21 -0.55
N ARG A 16 10.21 0.90 -0.15
CA ARG A 16 11.57 1.27 -0.59
C ARG A 16 12.62 0.25 -0.15
N ASP A 17 12.40 -0.40 0.99
CA ASP A 17 13.22 -1.47 1.55
C ASP A 17 13.06 -2.81 0.84
N ASN A 18 12.42 -2.82 -0.33
CA ASN A 18 12.25 -4.00 -1.16
C ASN A 18 11.30 -5.05 -0.54
N VAL A 19 10.57 -4.70 0.53
CA VAL A 19 9.59 -5.56 1.19
C VAL A 19 8.29 -5.58 0.38
N VAL A 20 7.79 -6.78 0.13
CA VAL A 20 6.52 -7.00 -0.56
C VAL A 20 5.44 -7.20 0.48
N HIS A 21 4.48 -6.28 0.56
CA HIS A 21 3.36 -6.37 1.49
C HIS A 21 2.17 -7.15 0.91
N GLY A 22 2.29 -7.62 -0.33
CA GLY A 22 1.30 -8.46 -0.99
C GLY A 22 0.18 -7.66 -1.66
N GLU A 23 -0.90 -8.36 -1.99
CA GLU A 23 -2.04 -7.81 -2.71
C GLU A 23 -2.98 -7.07 -1.76
N ILE A 24 -3.22 -5.79 -2.02
CA ILE A 24 -4.07 -4.91 -1.21
C ILE A 24 -5.08 -4.22 -2.13
N GLN A 25 -6.30 -4.03 -1.65
CA GLN A 25 -7.32 -3.25 -2.35
C GLN A 25 -6.89 -1.79 -2.47
N VAL A 26 -7.15 -1.17 -3.62
CA VAL A 26 -6.76 0.23 -3.85
C VAL A 26 -7.42 1.17 -2.83
N ASP A 27 -8.68 0.91 -2.45
CA ASP A 27 -9.38 1.71 -1.44
C ASP A 27 -8.75 1.61 -0.04
N ASP A 28 -8.50 0.40 0.45
CA ASP A 28 -7.79 0.16 1.73
C ASP A 28 -6.40 0.83 1.74
N LEU A 29 -5.70 0.75 0.61
CA LEU A 29 -4.39 1.35 0.44
C LEU A 29 -4.46 2.87 0.56
N ILE A 30 -5.43 3.51 -0.07
CA ILE A 30 -5.65 4.95 0.00
C ILE A 30 -6.00 5.38 1.43
N GLU A 31 -6.83 4.62 2.14
CA GLU A 31 -7.16 4.92 3.54
C GLU A 31 -5.93 4.80 4.45
N LYS A 32 -5.13 3.75 4.29
CA LYS A 32 -3.85 3.59 5.01
C LYS A 32 -2.90 4.75 4.73
N PHE A 33 -2.68 5.12 3.46
CA PHE A 33 -1.81 6.25 3.12
C PHE A 33 -2.32 7.59 3.64
N LYS A 34 -3.64 7.81 3.69
CA LYS A 34 -4.22 9.01 4.32
C LYS A 34 -3.91 9.05 5.81
N LYS A 35 -4.07 7.94 6.53
CA LYS A 35 -3.72 7.83 7.95
C LYS A 35 -2.24 8.09 8.18
N PHE A 36 -1.37 7.50 7.38
CA PHE A 36 0.09 7.72 7.46
C PHE A 36 0.50 9.17 7.19
N LYS A 37 -0.16 9.83 6.23
CA LYS A 37 0.04 11.26 5.97
C LYS A 37 -0.41 12.11 7.15
N GLU A 38 -1.49 11.74 7.82
CA GLU A 38 -2.03 12.46 8.98
C GLU A 38 -1.17 12.28 10.23
N THR A 39 -0.72 11.05 10.50
CA THR A 39 0.18 10.75 11.63
C THR A 39 1.59 11.29 11.42
N LYS A 40 1.96 11.66 10.19
CA LYS A 40 3.34 12.09 9.80
C LYS A 40 4.40 11.12 10.32
N ASP A 41 4.04 9.84 10.36
CA ASP A 41 4.89 8.84 10.96
C ASP A 41 6.13 8.61 10.10
N SER A 42 7.32 8.78 10.68
CA SER A 42 8.58 8.67 9.95
C SER A 42 8.94 7.21 9.63
N ASN A 43 8.31 6.24 10.32
CA ASN A 43 8.45 4.79 10.09
C ASN A 43 7.17 4.18 9.47
N CYS A 44 6.54 4.93 8.57
CA CYS A 44 5.37 4.49 7.82
C CYS A 44 5.62 3.16 7.05
N GLU A 45 6.87 2.88 6.69
CA GLU A 45 7.27 1.68 5.94
C GLU A 45 7.27 0.40 6.81
N GLU A 46 7.46 0.50 8.13
CA GLU A 46 7.41 -0.64 9.06
C GLU A 46 5.99 -0.98 9.55
N ASN A 47 5.07 0.00 9.57
CA ASN A 47 3.69 -0.16 10.06
C ASN A 47 2.68 -0.53 8.95
N PHE A 48 3.16 -0.87 7.77
CA PHE A 48 2.32 -1.09 6.59
C PHE A 48 1.59 -2.44 6.62
#